data_AF-A0A364KY30-F1
#
_entry.id   AF-A0A364KY30-F1
#
_cell.length_a   1.000
_cell.length_b   1.000
_cell.length_c   1.000
_cell.angle_alpha   90.00
_cell.angle_beta   90.00
_cell.angle_gamma   90.00
#
_symmetry.space_group_name_H-M   'P 1'
#
loop_
_entity.id
_entity.type
_entity.pdbx_description
1 polymer ?
#
loop_
_entity_poly.entity_id
_entity_poly.type
_entity_poly.pdbx_seq_one_letter_code
_entity_poly.pdbx_strand_id
1 'polypeptide(L)'
;MINSAAWLSIGYALGACFGATLGRMEWEKWRSGHPGPFFQGRTVLFEGDSSFQMTAQAVSDIIRNRLDVIIFLINNDGYTIERVVNGMDADYNDVQPWKYISACFLGVPKDDPSYLVFAKRTNNWRELFEIIDYPQLKAGKGFSMVEVMMRKDDAVASLKELLESGK
;
A
#
# COMPACT_ATOMS: atom_id res chain seq x y z
N MET A 1 -6.33 -8.05 10.57
CA MET A 1 -6.64 -7.23 9.38
C MET A 1 -7.24 -5.92 9.88
N ILE A 2 -6.79 -4.77 9.37
CA ILE A 2 -7.34 -3.45 9.70
C ILE A 2 -8.01 -2.93 8.42
N ASN A 3 -9.28 -2.53 8.49
CA ASN A 3 -10.02 -1.93 7.38
C ASN A 3 -11.04 -0.90 7.91
N SER A 4 -11.59 -0.08 7.03
CA SER A 4 -12.60 0.93 7.34
C SER A 4 -13.93 0.61 6.63
N ALA A 5 -14.40 -0.64 6.73
CA ALA A 5 -15.58 -1.09 5.99
C ALA A 5 -16.89 -0.36 6.39
N ALA A 6 -16.93 0.25 7.58
CA ALA A 6 -18.10 0.98 8.05
C ALA A 6 -18.12 2.47 7.63
N TRP A 7 -16.94 3.10 7.50
CA TRP A 7 -16.84 4.54 7.17
C TRP A 7 -16.43 4.80 5.72
N LEU A 8 -15.69 3.86 5.10
CA LEU A 8 -15.36 3.85 3.67
C LEU A 8 -14.64 5.13 3.16
N SER A 9 -13.88 5.79 4.03
CA SER A 9 -13.08 6.97 3.63
C SER A 9 -11.81 6.55 2.88
N ILE A 10 -11.74 6.87 1.59
CA ILE A 10 -10.55 6.68 0.76
C ILE A 10 -9.36 7.48 1.31
N GLY A 11 -8.15 6.90 1.23
CA GLY A 11 -6.93 7.48 1.81
C GLY A 11 -6.73 7.19 3.31
N TYR A 12 -7.71 6.62 4.01
CA TYR A 12 -7.58 6.21 5.41
C TYR A 12 -6.42 5.24 5.64
N ALA A 13 -6.29 4.24 4.77
CA ALA A 13 -5.49 3.05 5.07
C ALA A 13 -3.98 3.32 5.09
N LEU A 14 -3.47 4.29 4.31
CA LEU A 14 -2.07 4.71 4.39
C LEU A 14 -1.73 5.39 5.72
N GLY A 15 -2.60 6.27 6.22
CA GLY A 15 -2.42 6.89 7.54
C GLY A 15 -2.54 5.87 8.68
N ALA A 16 -3.51 4.96 8.58
CA ALA A 16 -3.66 3.85 9.52
C ALA A 16 -2.44 2.91 9.50
N CYS A 17 -1.86 2.65 8.33
CA CYS A 17 -0.65 1.86 8.16
C CYS A 17 0.54 2.48 8.91
N PHE A 18 0.74 3.80 8.79
CA PHE A 18 1.73 4.52 9.57
C PHE A 18 1.54 4.30 11.07
N GLY A 19 0.34 4.61 11.60
CA GLY A 19 0.04 4.51 13.03
C GLY A 19 0.18 3.08 13.58
N ALA A 20 -0.35 2.09 12.86
CA ALA A 20 -0.23 0.68 13.24
C ALA A 20 1.23 0.20 13.25
N THR A 21 2.04 0.66 12.29
CA THR A 21 3.46 0.26 12.24
C THR A 21 4.28 0.93 13.33
N LEU A 22 4.01 2.20 13.63
CA LEU A 22 4.65 2.91 14.73
C LEU A 22 4.33 2.22 16.07
N GLY A 23 3.05 1.95 16.34
CA GLY A 23 2.63 1.25 17.56
C GLY A 23 3.23 -0.15 17.67
N ARG A 24 3.33 -0.88 16.56
CA ARG A 24 4.05 -2.17 16.51
C ARG A 24 5.52 -2.00 16.89
N MET A 25 6.23 -1.07 16.26
CA MET A 25 7.66 -0.85 16.53
C MET A 25 7.90 -0.49 18.00
N GLU A 26 7.08 0.39 18.58
CA GLU A 26 7.16 0.77 20.00
C GLU A 26 6.89 -0.41 20.92
N TRP A 27 5.87 -1.22 20.60
CA TRP A 27 5.59 -2.45 21.30
C TRP A 27 6.76 -3.42 21.25
N GLU A 28 7.37 -3.63 20.08
CA GLU A 28 8.55 -4.51 19.92
C GLU A 28 9.74 -4.03 20.75
N LYS A 29 10.00 -2.70 20.78
CA LYS A 29 11.05 -2.11 21.62
C LYS A 29 10.80 -2.37 23.10
N TRP A 30 9.61 -2.05 23.60
CA TRP A 30 9.24 -2.31 24.99
C TRP A 30 9.34 -3.81 25.32
N ARG A 31 8.85 -4.65 24.42
CA ARG A 31 8.77 -6.10 24.60
C ARG A 31 10.13 -6.79 24.62
N SER A 32 11.14 -6.23 23.96
CA SER A 32 12.51 -6.75 23.96
C SER A 32 13.15 -6.81 25.36
N GLY A 33 12.69 -5.97 26.30
CA GLY A 33 13.12 -5.95 27.69
C GLY A 33 12.31 -6.83 28.65
N HIS A 34 11.28 -7.55 28.17
CA HIS A 34 10.34 -8.30 29.03
C HIS A 34 10.30 -9.79 28.61
N PRO A 35 10.20 -10.77 29.53
CA PRO A 35 10.08 -12.19 29.18
C PRO A 35 8.69 -12.59 28.65
N GLY A 36 8.61 -13.66 27.84
CA GLY A 36 7.36 -14.30 27.40
C GLY A 36 7.34 -14.71 25.92
N PRO A 37 6.20 -15.17 25.37
CA PRO A 37 6.03 -15.38 23.93
C PRO A 37 6.01 -14.05 23.16
N PHE A 38 6.76 -13.98 22.05
CA PHE A 38 6.84 -12.81 21.17
C PHE A 38 6.44 -13.23 19.76
N PHE A 39 5.48 -12.51 19.17
CA PHE A 39 5.12 -12.70 17.77
C PHE A 39 5.70 -11.54 16.97
N GLN A 40 6.65 -11.86 16.09
CA GLN A 40 7.21 -10.88 15.17
C GLN A 40 6.24 -10.68 14.00
N GLY A 41 5.71 -9.46 13.89
CA GLY A 41 4.76 -9.11 12.84
C GLY A 41 5.39 -8.31 11.70
N ARG A 42 4.66 -8.17 10.59
CA ARG A 42 4.99 -7.28 9.49
C ARG A 42 3.76 -6.46 9.11
N THR A 43 3.96 -5.18 8.82
CA THR A 43 2.90 -4.37 8.23
C THR A 43 2.94 -4.47 6.72
N VAL A 44 1.82 -4.89 6.13
CA VAL A 44 1.60 -4.94 4.68
C VAL A 44 0.33 -4.16 4.37
N LEU A 45 0.41 -3.20 3.46
CA LEU A 45 -0.68 -2.37 3.00
C LEU A 45 -1.02 -2.73 1.55
N PHE A 46 -2.31 -2.85 1.25
CA PHE A 46 -2.84 -2.83 -0.12
C PHE A 46 -3.64 -1.54 -0.27
N GLU A 47 -3.24 -0.69 -1.21
CA GLU A 47 -3.83 0.64 -1.42
C GLU A 47 -4.07 0.85 -2.91
N GLY A 48 -5.22 1.42 -3.29
CA GLY A 48 -5.45 1.86 -4.67
C GLY A 48 -4.66 3.12 -5.00
N ASP A 49 -4.26 3.28 -6.25
CA ASP A 49 -3.56 4.45 -6.78
C ASP A 49 -4.22 5.80 -6.45
N SER A 50 -5.55 5.86 -6.53
CA SER A 50 -6.38 7.05 -6.35
C SER A 50 -6.54 7.36 -4.86
N SER A 51 -6.79 6.33 -4.04
CA SER A 51 -6.84 6.47 -2.58
C SER A 51 -5.49 6.91 -2.00
N PHE A 52 -4.38 6.40 -2.55
CA PHE A 52 -3.04 6.81 -2.17
C PHE A 52 -2.80 8.30 -2.38
N GLN A 53 -3.30 8.90 -3.47
CA GLN A 53 -3.13 10.33 -3.74
C GLN A 53 -3.75 11.23 -2.65
N MET A 54 -4.77 10.76 -1.94
CA MET A 54 -5.43 11.54 -0.89
C MET A 54 -4.53 11.80 0.34
N THR A 55 -3.60 10.87 0.63
CA THR A 55 -2.80 10.88 1.86
C THR A 55 -1.33 10.52 1.65
N ALA A 56 -0.82 10.60 0.42
CA ALA A 56 0.54 10.22 0.02
C ALA A 56 1.66 10.80 0.91
N GLN A 57 1.45 11.99 1.47
CA GLN A 57 2.35 12.65 2.42
C GLN A 57 2.67 11.81 3.67
N ALA A 58 1.78 10.87 4.07
CA ALA A 58 2.03 9.97 5.19
C ALA A 58 3.24 9.04 4.95
N VAL A 59 3.67 8.83 3.70
CA VAL A 59 4.95 8.17 3.41
C VAL A 59 6.12 8.94 4.04
N SER A 60 6.09 10.27 4.05
CA SER A 60 7.12 11.08 4.71
C SER A 60 7.24 10.74 6.20
N ASP A 61 6.11 10.53 6.89
CA ASP A 61 6.10 10.10 8.29
C ASP A 61 6.63 8.68 8.49
N ILE A 62 6.33 7.76 7.57
CA ILE A 62 6.89 6.39 7.55
C ILE A 62 8.42 6.45 7.45
N ILE A 63 8.94 7.23 6.50
CA ILE A 63 10.37 7.41 6.26
C ILE A 63 11.05 8.08 7.45
N ARG A 64 10.50 9.19 7.96
CA ARG A 64 11.02 9.94 9.12
C ARG A 64 11.20 9.04 10.34
N ASN A 65 10.24 8.14 10.57
CA ASN A 65 10.27 7.21 11.70
C ASN A 65 10.99 5.90 11.41
N ARG A 66 11.58 5.74 10.21
CA ARG A 66 12.31 4.55 9.77
C ARG A 66 11.52 3.26 9.96
N LEU A 67 10.23 3.29 9.60
CA LEU A 67 9.32 2.16 9.82
C LEU A 67 9.50 1.07 8.75
N ASP A 68 9.41 -0.19 9.18
CA ASP A 68 9.39 -1.37 8.31
C ASP A 68 7.97 -1.57 7.72
N VAL A 69 7.76 -1.23 6.44
CA VAL A 69 6.46 -1.30 5.75
C VAL A 69 6.61 -1.87 4.34
N ILE A 70 5.65 -2.70 3.93
CA ILE A 70 5.46 -3.10 2.52
C ILE A 70 4.13 -2.52 2.02
N ILE A 71 4.15 -1.78 0.91
CA ILE A 71 2.97 -1.26 0.22
C ILE A 71 2.83 -1.94 -1.13
N PHE A 72 1.72 -2.62 -1.37
CA PHE A 72 1.26 -3.00 -2.69
C PHE A 72 0.29 -1.91 -3.17
N LEU A 73 0.76 -1.10 -4.11
CA LEU A 73 -0.04 -0.06 -4.73
C LEU A 73 -0.72 -0.65 -5.97
N ILE A 74 -2.05 -0.73 -5.96
CA ILE A 74 -2.85 -1.22 -7.07
C ILE A 74 -3.09 -0.06 -8.03
N ASN A 75 -2.38 -0.06 -9.15
CA ASN A 75 -2.49 0.95 -10.20
C ASN A 75 -3.38 0.41 -11.32
N ASN A 76 -4.64 0.86 -11.32
CA ASN A 76 -5.67 0.48 -12.29
C ASN A 76 -6.26 1.69 -13.00
N ASP A 77 -5.52 2.79 -13.04
CA ASP A 77 -5.84 4.00 -13.81
C ASP A 77 -7.15 4.66 -13.32
N GLY A 78 -7.26 4.86 -12.01
CA GLY A 78 -8.36 5.61 -11.39
C GLY A 78 -9.36 4.78 -10.57
N TYR A 79 -10.57 5.32 -10.42
CA TYR A 79 -11.59 4.75 -9.53
C TYR A 79 -12.31 3.54 -10.13
N THR A 80 -11.64 2.38 -10.19
CA THR A 80 -12.22 1.14 -10.73
C THR A 80 -13.54 0.75 -10.05
N ILE A 81 -13.69 0.98 -8.75
CA ILE A 81 -14.97 0.71 -8.05
C ILE A 81 -16.10 1.58 -8.58
N GLU A 82 -15.86 2.88 -8.77
CA GLU A 82 -16.84 3.82 -9.30
C GLU A 82 -17.15 3.55 -10.78
N ARG A 83 -16.16 3.11 -11.56
CA ARG A 83 -16.38 2.65 -12.95
C ARG A 83 -17.36 1.48 -13.04
N VAL A 84 -17.33 0.56 -12.07
CA VAL A 84 -18.29 -0.55 -11.97
C VAL A 84 -19.67 -0.06 -11.51
N VAL A 85 -19.72 0.91 -10.58
CA VAL A 85 -20.97 1.49 -10.10
C VAL A 85 -21.68 2.27 -11.21
N ASN A 86 -21.01 3.29 -11.77
CA ASN A 86 -21.58 4.22 -12.72
C ASN A 86 -20.54 4.87 -13.64
N GLY A 87 -20.66 4.62 -14.94
CA GLY A 87 -19.87 5.29 -15.98
C GLY A 87 -18.45 4.73 -16.12
N MET A 88 -18.31 3.56 -16.75
CA MET A 88 -17.02 2.90 -17.01
C MET A 88 -15.98 3.85 -17.65
N ASP A 89 -16.43 4.68 -18.58
CA ASP A 89 -15.62 5.64 -19.34
C ASP A 89 -15.89 7.10 -18.96
N ALA A 90 -16.51 7.35 -17.80
CA ALA A 90 -16.74 8.71 -17.33
C ALA A 90 -15.43 9.35 -16.85
N ASP A 91 -15.21 10.61 -17.24
CA ASP A 91 -14.00 11.38 -16.99
C ASP A 91 -13.74 11.65 -15.50
N TYR A 92 -14.79 11.78 -14.69
CA TYR A 92 -14.66 11.94 -13.23
C TYR A 92 -14.05 10.72 -12.52
N ASN A 93 -13.97 9.57 -13.18
CA ASN A 93 -13.32 8.36 -12.65
C ASN A 93 -11.82 8.32 -12.95
N ASP A 94 -11.35 9.19 -13.85
CA ASP A 94 -9.94 9.30 -14.22
C ASP A 94 -9.18 10.13 -13.16
N VAL A 95 -7.96 9.71 -12.84
CA VAL A 95 -7.06 10.44 -11.94
C VAL A 95 -5.75 10.74 -12.66
N GLN A 96 -5.08 11.84 -12.27
CA GLN A 96 -3.78 12.16 -12.84
C GLN A 96 -2.77 11.05 -12.50
N PRO A 97 -2.16 10.34 -13.47
CA PRO A 97 -1.18 9.30 -13.16
C PRO A 97 0.08 9.92 -12.57
N TRP A 98 0.56 9.33 -11.47
CA TRP A 98 1.81 9.72 -10.82
C TRP A 98 2.92 8.73 -11.12
N LYS A 99 4.17 9.16 -10.95
CA LYS A 99 5.33 8.27 -10.93
C LYS A 99 5.51 7.69 -9.52
N TYR A 100 4.64 6.77 -9.12
CA TYR A 100 4.55 6.28 -7.73
C TYR A 100 5.86 5.70 -7.16
N ILE A 101 6.61 4.95 -7.98
CA ILE A 101 7.93 4.40 -7.60
C ILE A 101 8.99 5.49 -7.42
N SER A 102 8.81 6.66 -8.04
CA SER A 102 9.69 7.82 -7.90
C SER A 102 9.38 8.64 -6.63
N ALA A 103 8.85 8.00 -5.57
CA ALA A 103 8.56 8.60 -4.27
C ALA A 103 9.78 9.24 -3.56
N CYS A 104 10.95 9.31 -4.22
CA CYS A 104 12.13 10.03 -3.76
C CYS A 104 11.86 11.51 -3.38
N PHE A 105 10.78 12.13 -3.87
CA PHE A 105 10.40 13.48 -3.42
C PHE A 105 9.86 13.54 -1.97
N LEU A 106 9.50 12.40 -1.38
CA LEU A 106 9.00 12.28 0.00
C LEU A 106 10.11 12.02 1.03
N GLY A 107 11.37 12.29 0.66
CA GLY A 107 12.52 12.18 1.57
C GLY A 107 13.10 10.79 1.71
N VAL A 108 12.77 9.86 0.80
CA VAL A 108 13.35 8.51 0.75
C VAL A 108 14.88 8.63 0.65
N PRO A 109 15.64 8.09 1.63
CA PRO A 109 17.10 8.21 1.65
C PRO A 109 17.70 7.60 0.39
N LYS A 110 18.62 8.33 -0.23
CA LYS A 110 19.50 7.78 -1.27
C LYS A 110 20.71 7.18 -0.55
N ASP A 111 20.90 5.87 -0.71
CA ASP A 111 22.09 5.15 -0.28
C ASP A 111 22.34 5.13 1.25
N ASP A 112 21.27 5.04 2.06
CA ASP A 112 21.37 4.76 3.49
C ASP A 112 21.30 3.23 3.75
N PRO A 113 22.42 2.55 4.06
CA PRO A 113 22.42 1.10 4.29
C PRO A 113 21.65 0.71 5.55
N SER A 114 21.36 1.66 6.45
CA SER A 114 20.62 1.42 7.69
C SER A 114 19.11 1.60 7.55
N TYR A 115 18.60 2.00 6.37
CA TYR A 115 17.17 1.97 6.06
C TYR A 115 16.96 1.66 4.59
N LEU A 116 16.65 0.39 4.34
CA LEU A 116 16.54 -0.15 3.00
C LEU A 116 15.30 0.38 2.29
N VAL A 117 15.47 0.72 1.01
CA VAL A 117 14.40 1.16 0.15
C VAL A 117 14.28 0.17 -1.00
N PHE A 118 13.07 -0.36 -1.20
CA PHE A 118 12.76 -1.27 -2.30
C PHE A 118 11.57 -0.72 -3.07
N ALA A 119 11.72 -0.45 -4.36
CA ALA A 119 10.61 0.01 -5.17
C ALA A 119 10.65 -0.64 -6.56
N LYS A 120 9.58 -1.35 -6.93
CA LYS A 120 9.47 -2.03 -8.24
C LYS A 120 8.07 -1.94 -8.80
N ARG A 121 7.97 -1.99 -10.13
CA ARG A 121 6.72 -2.13 -10.88
C ARG A 121 6.59 -3.57 -11.36
N THR A 122 5.36 -4.07 -11.42
CA THR A 122 5.02 -5.30 -12.11
C THR A 122 3.82 -5.09 -13.03
N ASN A 123 3.84 -5.75 -14.18
CA ASN A 123 2.77 -5.71 -15.17
C ASN A 123 2.05 -7.05 -15.34
N ASN A 124 2.51 -8.10 -14.65
CA ASN A 124 1.98 -9.44 -14.78
C ASN A 124 2.30 -10.32 -13.57
N TRP A 125 1.65 -11.48 -13.51
CA TRP A 125 1.82 -12.44 -12.41
C TRP A 125 3.26 -12.92 -12.26
N ARG A 126 3.99 -13.18 -13.35
CA ARG A 126 5.37 -13.67 -13.28
C ARG A 126 6.25 -12.66 -12.57
N GLU A 127 6.26 -11.42 -13.04
CA GLU A 127 7.01 -10.32 -12.42
C GLU A 127 6.60 -10.11 -10.95
N LEU A 128 5.30 -10.20 -10.63
CA LEU A 128 4.83 -10.07 -9.25
C LEU A 128 5.40 -11.18 -8.35
N PHE A 129 5.36 -12.44 -8.79
CA PHE A 129 5.91 -13.56 -8.02
C PHE A 129 7.42 -13.45 -7.86
N GLU A 130 8.14 -13.05 -8.92
CA GLU A 130 9.58 -12.76 -8.84
C GLU A 130 9.86 -11.67 -7.80
N ILE A 131 9.08 -10.58 -7.80
CA ILE A 131 9.18 -9.49 -6.83
C ILE A 131 8.90 -9.96 -5.40
N ILE A 132 7.84 -10.73 -5.18
CA ILE A 132 7.50 -11.31 -3.88
C ILE A 132 8.65 -12.18 -3.35
N ASP A 133 9.36 -12.86 -4.25
CA ASP A 133 10.51 -13.69 -3.92
C ASP A 133 11.85 -12.94 -3.79
N TYR A 134 11.90 -11.62 -4.00
CA TYR A 134 13.12 -10.86 -3.75
C TYR A 134 13.51 -10.93 -2.26
N PRO A 135 14.80 -11.21 -1.94
CA PRO A 135 15.26 -11.30 -0.55
C PRO A 135 14.97 -10.05 0.28
N GLN A 136 15.11 -8.85 -0.31
CA GLN A 136 14.87 -7.58 0.37
C GLN A 136 13.39 -7.42 0.78
N LEU A 137 12.45 -7.76 -0.12
CA LEU A 137 11.03 -7.70 0.18
C LEU A 137 10.63 -8.79 1.19
N LYS A 138 11.20 -10.00 1.06
CA LYS A 138 11.01 -11.09 2.05
C LYS A 138 11.56 -10.76 3.42
N ALA A 139 12.66 -10.02 3.52
CA ALA A 139 13.16 -9.51 4.81
C ALA A 139 12.18 -8.51 5.43
N GLY A 140 11.46 -7.75 4.61
CA GLY A 140 10.48 -6.75 5.04
C GLY A 140 11.10 -5.68 5.92
N LYS A 141 12.31 -5.24 5.55
CA LYS A 141 13.06 -4.21 6.24
C LYS A 141 13.06 -2.92 5.44
N GLY A 142 12.90 -1.82 6.15
CA GLY A 142 12.79 -0.48 5.62
C GLY A 142 11.48 -0.25 4.85
N PHE A 143 11.53 0.65 3.88
CA PHE A 143 10.39 1.04 3.07
C PHE A 143 10.36 0.23 1.77
N SER A 144 9.29 -0.52 1.55
CA SER A 144 9.07 -1.27 0.32
C SER A 144 7.76 -0.86 -0.37
N MET A 145 7.81 -0.62 -1.67
CA MET A 145 6.64 -0.36 -2.51
C MET A 145 6.67 -1.22 -3.78
N VAL A 146 5.57 -1.88 -4.06
CA VAL A 146 5.35 -2.64 -5.30
C VAL A 146 4.14 -2.04 -6.01
N GLU A 147 4.40 -1.38 -7.13
CA GLU A 147 3.33 -0.88 -8.01
C GLU A 147 2.85 -2.03 -8.90
N VAL A 148 1.60 -2.43 -8.70
CA VAL A 148 0.96 -3.53 -9.43
C VAL A 148 0.05 -2.93 -10.49
N MET A 149 0.46 -3.03 -11.76
CA MET A 149 -0.36 -2.56 -12.87
C MET A 149 -1.50 -3.54 -13.12
N MET A 150 -2.72 -3.02 -13.20
CA MET A 150 -3.94 -3.76 -13.48
C MET A 150 -4.76 -3.03 -14.54
N ARG A 151 -5.73 -3.73 -15.14
CA ARG A 151 -6.64 -3.10 -16.09
C ARG A 151 -7.73 -2.32 -15.34
N LYS A 152 -8.19 -1.21 -15.90
CA LYS A 152 -9.24 -0.36 -15.31
C LYS A 152 -10.61 -1.04 -15.13
N ASP A 153 -10.86 -2.13 -15.85
CA ASP A 153 -12.08 -2.94 -15.81
C ASP A 153 -11.96 -4.19 -14.91
N ASP A 154 -10.78 -4.39 -14.32
CA ASP A 154 -10.47 -5.56 -13.52
C ASP A 154 -10.83 -5.35 -12.04
N ALA A 155 -11.84 -6.09 -11.60
CA ALA A 155 -12.35 -6.07 -10.24
C ALA A 155 -12.81 -7.49 -9.86
N VAL A 156 -12.68 -7.84 -8.59
CA VAL A 156 -13.05 -9.16 -8.07
C VAL A 156 -14.55 -9.43 -8.29
N ALA A 157 -14.90 -10.67 -8.61
CA ALA A 157 -16.27 -11.06 -8.92
C ALA A 157 -17.25 -10.70 -7.79
N SER A 158 -16.86 -10.94 -6.54
CA SER A 158 -17.65 -10.60 -5.36
C SER A 158 -17.93 -9.10 -5.23
N LEU A 159 -17.03 -8.22 -5.69
CA LEU A 159 -17.24 -6.78 -5.71
C LEU A 159 -18.27 -6.41 -6.79
N LYS A 160 -18.15 -7.00 -7.99
CA LYS A 160 -19.12 -6.77 -9.08
C LYS A 160 -20.51 -7.22 -8.65
N GLU A 161 -20.62 -8.44 -8.10
CA GLU A 161 -21.87 -8.99 -7.57
C GLU A 161 -22.49 -8.09 -6.48
N LEU A 162 -21.68 -7.61 -5.52
CA LEU A 162 -22.14 -6.71 -4.48
C LEU A 162 -22.74 -5.42 -5.06
N LEU A 163 -22.03 -4.78 -6.00
CA LEU A 163 -22.43 -3.50 -6.59
C LEU A 163 -23.61 -3.62 -7.56
N GLU A 164 -23.75 -4.77 -8.22
CA GLU A 164 -24.89 -5.09 -9.09
C GLU A 164 -26.13 -5.47 -8.28
N SER A 165 -25.97 -6.19 -7.15
CA SER A 165 -27.09 -6.59 -6.28
C SER A 165 -27.78 -5.42 -5.55
N GLY A 166 -27.12 -4.26 -5.51
CA GLY A 166 -27.67 -3.02 -4.94
C GLY A 166 -28.42 -2.14 -5.93
N LYS A 167 -28.54 -2.54 -7.20
CA LYS A 167 -29.32 -1.86 -8.25
C LYS A 167 -30.72 -2.46 -8.39
#